data_AF-A0A1C6EP91-F1
#
_entry.id   AF-A0A1C6EP91-F1
#
_cell.length_a   1.000
_cell.length_b   1.000
_cell.length_c   1.000
_cell.angle_alpha   90.00
_cell.angle_beta   90.00
_cell.angle_gamma   90.00
#
_symmetry.space_group_name_H-M   'P 1'
#
loop_
_entity.id
_entity.type
_entity.pdbx_description
1 polymer ?
#
loop_
_entity_poly.entity_id
_entity_poly.type
_entity_poly.pdbx_seq_one_letter_code
_entity_poly.pdbx_strand_id
1 'polypeptide(L)'
;MNISKIIIYIMVGFMLLGAADRCIGNRFGLGKQFEEGFNAMGPLALGMIGMTSIAPLLGDVIRRIAGPYFRLFGADPVMAGSILLSLDTGGYALAHSMTDNANLANFSAVLLAPTMGSTIGFGIPVALGILQKEDCRYFAMGTLSGIIAIPFGCLIGAFVAGFDMHMAVVNIIPVFFYCTGHRFGTCHDTGKDDSGL
;
A
#
# COMPACT_ATOMS: atom_id res chain seq x y z
N MET A 1 -27.44 -4.73 10.52
CA MET A 1 -26.52 -5.12 9.43
C MET A 1 -25.18 -4.43 9.66
N ASN A 2 -24.07 -5.14 9.57
CA ASN A 2 -22.74 -4.51 9.62
C ASN A 2 -22.61 -3.48 8.49
N ILE A 3 -21.98 -2.34 8.77
CA ILE A 3 -21.78 -1.24 7.81
C ILE A 3 -21.11 -1.74 6.51
N SER A 4 -20.13 -2.64 6.63
CA SER A 4 -19.49 -3.29 5.48
C SER A 4 -20.48 -3.99 4.56
N LYS A 5 -21.49 -4.68 5.12
CA LYS A 5 -22.52 -5.34 4.31
C LYS A 5 -23.39 -4.32 3.57
N ILE A 6 -23.73 -3.20 4.22
CA ILE A 6 -24.52 -2.12 3.58
C ILE A 6 -23.77 -1.57 2.38
N ILE A 7 -22.47 -1.30 2.52
CA ILE A 7 -21.63 -0.81 1.42
C ILE A 7 -21.61 -1.80 0.26
N ILE A 8 -21.42 -3.09 0.55
CA ILE A 8 -21.43 -4.14 -0.48
C ILE A 8 -22.77 -4.18 -1.21
N TYR A 9 -23.90 -4.09 -0.50
CA TYR A 9 -25.22 -4.05 -1.14
C TYR A 9 -25.41 -2.84 -2.06
N ILE A 10 -24.90 -1.68 -1.66
CA ILE A 10 -24.94 -0.48 -2.51
C ILE A 10 -24.10 -0.69 -3.78
N MET A 11 -22.87 -1.22 -3.64
CA MET A 11 -22.01 -1.53 -4.80
C MET A 11 -22.66 -2.52 -5.76
N VAL A 12 -23.25 -3.60 -5.22
CA VAL A 12 -23.99 -4.58 -6.02
C VAL A 12 -25.19 -3.94 -6.72
N GLY A 13 -25.89 -3.01 -6.05
CA GLY A 13 -26.98 -2.24 -6.67
C GLY A 13 -26.52 -1.48 -7.91
N PHE A 14 -25.40 -0.75 -7.83
CA PHE A 14 -24.84 -0.04 -8.99
C PHE A 14 -24.35 -0.99 -10.09
N MET A 15 -23.77 -2.14 -9.71
CA MET A 15 -23.37 -3.16 -10.67
C MET A 15 -24.57 -3.71 -11.45
N LEU A 16 -25.67 -4.02 -10.76
CA LEU A 16 -26.91 -4.51 -11.38
C LEU A 16 -27.54 -3.44 -12.28
N LEU A 17 -27.52 -2.18 -11.88
CA LEU A 17 -27.98 -1.07 -12.72
C LEU A 17 -27.13 -0.91 -13.98
N GLY A 18 -25.80 -0.99 -13.87
CA GLY A 18 -24.90 -0.96 -15.01
C GLY A 18 -25.12 -2.14 -15.96
N ALA A 19 -25.29 -3.35 -15.43
CA ALA A 19 -25.60 -4.54 -16.22
C ALA A 19 -26.96 -4.43 -16.93
N ALA A 20 -27.99 -3.95 -16.23
CA ALA A 20 -29.32 -3.73 -16.81
C ALA A 20 -29.30 -2.66 -17.91
N ASP A 21 -28.61 -1.54 -17.69
CA ASP A 21 -28.46 -0.50 -18.71
C ASP A 21 -27.71 -1.02 -19.94
N ARG A 22 -26.68 -1.86 -19.74
CA ARG A 22 -26.00 -2.53 -20.86
C ARG A 22 -26.95 -3.39 -21.69
N CYS A 23 -27.83 -4.18 -21.04
CA CYS A 23 -28.81 -5.02 -21.73
C CYS A 23 -29.86 -4.22 -22.53
N ILE A 24 -30.19 -2.99 -22.11
CA ILE A 24 -31.22 -2.15 -22.75
C ILE A 24 -30.59 -1.25 -23.85
N GLY A 25 -29.31 -1.46 -24.20
CA GLY A 25 -28.63 -0.70 -25.24
C GLY A 25 -27.94 0.58 -24.73
N ASN A 26 -27.59 0.63 -23.44
CA ASN A 26 -26.75 1.65 -22.81
C ASN A 26 -27.33 3.08 -22.95
N ARG A 27 -28.62 3.26 -22.62
CA ARG A 27 -29.31 4.55 -22.74
C ARG A 27 -28.89 5.54 -21.65
N PHE A 28 -28.47 5.05 -20.49
CA PHE A 28 -28.02 5.88 -19.36
C PHE A 28 -26.48 6.04 -19.31
N GLY A 29 -25.74 5.34 -20.19
CA GLY A 29 -24.28 5.38 -20.25
C GLY A 29 -23.58 4.58 -19.14
N LEU A 30 -24.33 3.99 -18.21
CA LEU A 30 -23.82 3.17 -17.10
C LEU A 30 -23.32 1.82 -17.60
N GLY A 31 -23.94 1.27 -18.64
CA GLY A 31 -23.52 0.03 -19.28
C GLY A 31 -22.12 0.07 -19.86
N LYS A 32 -21.64 1.23 -20.32
CA LYS A 32 -20.26 1.40 -20.80
C LYS A 32 -19.24 1.27 -19.66
N GLN A 33 -19.51 1.92 -18.52
CA GLN A 33 -18.65 1.82 -17.33
C GLN A 33 -18.64 0.40 -16.76
N PHE A 34 -19.79 -0.29 -16.81
CA PHE A 34 -19.86 -1.71 -16.45
C PHE A 34 -18.96 -2.58 -17.35
N GLU A 35 -18.99 -2.36 -18.67
CA GLU A 35 -18.18 -3.10 -19.63
C GLU A 35 -16.67 -2.79 -19.50
N GLU A 36 -16.30 -1.54 -19.27
CA GLU A 36 -14.92 -1.14 -18.96
C GLU A 36 -14.42 -1.84 -17.70
N GLY A 37 -15.23 -1.85 -16.63
CA GLY A 37 -14.91 -2.57 -15.39
C GLY A 37 -14.78 -4.08 -15.59
N PHE A 38 -15.68 -4.69 -16.36
CA PHE A 38 -15.64 -6.13 -16.66
C PHE A 38 -14.39 -6.50 -17.48
N ASN A 39 -14.05 -5.71 -18.48
CA ASN A 39 -12.84 -5.93 -19.29
C ASN A 39 -11.56 -5.71 -18.48
N ALA A 40 -11.57 -4.81 -17.48
CA ALA A 40 -10.45 -4.61 -16.57
C ALA A 40 -10.21 -5.79 -15.62
N MET A 41 -11.22 -6.62 -15.33
CA MET A 41 -11.07 -7.77 -14.42
C MET A 41 -10.00 -8.77 -14.90
N GLY A 42 -9.90 -9.02 -16.22
CA GLY A 42 -8.95 -9.99 -16.78
C GLY A 42 -7.48 -9.59 -16.52
N PRO A 43 -7.04 -8.41 -16.98
CA PRO A 43 -5.69 -7.91 -16.71
C PRO A 43 -5.36 -7.81 -15.22
N LEU A 44 -6.29 -7.34 -14.38
CA LEU A 44 -6.11 -7.24 -12.93
C LEU A 44 -5.91 -8.62 -12.30
N ALA A 45 -6.73 -9.60 -12.67
CA ALA A 45 -6.62 -10.97 -12.17
C ALA A 45 -5.28 -11.61 -12.58
N LEU A 46 -4.85 -11.45 -13.84
CA LEU A 46 -3.55 -11.96 -14.30
C LEU A 46 -2.40 -11.36 -13.51
N GLY A 47 -2.43 -10.05 -13.22
CA GLY A 47 -1.43 -9.39 -12.39
C GLY A 47 -1.38 -9.94 -10.96
N MET A 48 -2.53 -10.07 -10.30
CA MET A 48 -2.60 -10.60 -8.93
C MET A 48 -2.19 -12.07 -8.84
N ILE A 49 -2.59 -12.91 -9.81
CA ILE A 49 -2.21 -14.33 -9.85
C ILE A 49 -0.70 -14.47 -10.10
N GLY A 50 -0.14 -13.67 -11.01
CA GLY A 50 1.30 -13.64 -11.27
C GLY A 50 2.10 -13.28 -10.02
N MET A 51 1.72 -12.21 -9.33
CA MET A 51 2.37 -11.79 -8.09
C MET A 51 2.20 -12.80 -6.96
N THR A 52 1.01 -13.39 -6.81
CA THR A 52 0.78 -14.45 -5.81
C THR A 52 1.67 -15.67 -6.06
N SER A 53 1.92 -16.01 -7.32
CA SER A 53 2.80 -17.12 -7.69
C SER A 53 4.29 -16.83 -7.41
N ILE A 54 4.71 -15.58 -7.54
CA ILE A 54 6.11 -15.14 -7.32
C ILE A 54 6.36 -14.75 -5.85
N ALA A 55 5.31 -14.49 -5.08
CA ALA A 55 5.36 -14.08 -3.67
C ALA A 55 6.41 -14.82 -2.82
N PRO A 56 6.47 -16.18 -2.77
CA PRO A 56 7.46 -16.86 -1.94
C PRO A 56 8.90 -16.56 -2.38
N LEU A 57 9.15 -16.53 -3.70
CA LEU A 57 10.47 -16.23 -4.26
C LEU A 57 10.91 -14.80 -3.91
N LEU A 58 9.98 -13.85 -4.01
CA LEU A 58 10.22 -12.45 -3.65
C LEU A 58 10.46 -12.30 -2.14
N GLY A 59 9.68 -13.03 -1.35
CA GLY A 59 9.79 -13.07 0.11
C GLY A 59 11.17 -13.53 0.58
N ASP A 60 11.73 -14.57 -0.06
CA ASP A 60 13.08 -15.06 0.24
C ASP A 60 14.16 -14.00 -0.04
N VAL A 61 14.05 -13.30 -1.17
CA VAL A 61 14.98 -12.22 -1.53
C VAL A 61 14.89 -11.07 -0.51
N ILE A 62 13.68 -10.62 -0.19
CA ILE A 62 13.46 -9.54 0.78
C ILE A 62 13.97 -9.96 2.16
N ARG A 63 13.69 -11.19 2.60
CA ARG A 63 14.16 -11.72 3.88
C ARG A 63 15.69 -11.80 3.94
N ARG A 64 16.35 -12.11 2.83
CA ARG A 64 17.82 -12.16 2.76
C ARG A 64 18.46 -10.76 2.86
N ILE A 65 17.85 -9.76 2.22
CA ILE A 65 18.40 -8.39 2.15
C ILE A 65 17.99 -7.57 3.38
N ALA A 66 16.68 -7.47 3.64
CA ALA A 66 16.12 -6.62 4.70
C ALA A 66 16.00 -7.34 6.05
N GLY A 67 15.92 -8.67 6.06
CA GLY A 67 15.76 -9.44 7.29
C GLY A 67 16.82 -9.23 8.37
N PRO A 68 18.13 -9.11 8.09
CA PRO A 68 19.09 -8.80 9.16
C PRO A 68 18.80 -7.44 9.81
N TYR A 69 18.42 -6.42 9.04
CA TYR A 69 18.10 -5.09 9.58
C TYR A 69 16.87 -5.11 10.47
N PHE A 70 15.78 -5.75 10.03
CA PHE A 70 14.54 -5.81 10.82
C PHE A 70 14.70 -6.65 12.10
N ARG A 71 15.48 -7.73 12.03
CA ARG A 71 15.77 -8.59 13.20
C ARG A 71 16.59 -7.88 14.27
N LEU A 72 17.46 -6.92 13.91
CA LEU A 72 18.20 -6.11 14.90
C LEU A 72 17.27 -5.31 15.80
N PHE A 73 16.12 -4.87 15.27
CA PHE A 73 15.08 -4.16 16.02
C PHE A 73 14.05 -5.08 16.68
N GLY A 74 14.21 -6.41 16.54
CA GLY A 74 13.23 -7.40 17.03
C GLY A 74 11.95 -7.48 16.19
N ALA A 75 11.91 -6.86 15.01
CA ALA A 75 10.77 -6.89 14.11
C ALA A 75 10.89 -8.00 13.06
N ASP A 76 9.75 -8.43 12.54
CA ASP A 76 9.68 -9.44 11.50
C ASP A 76 10.00 -8.83 10.11
N PRO A 77 10.80 -9.50 9.26
CA PRO A 77 11.10 -9.07 7.89
C PRO A 77 9.86 -8.84 7.02
N VAL A 78 8.69 -9.39 7.36
CA VAL A 78 7.43 -9.18 6.64
C VAL A 78 7.09 -7.69 6.51
N MET A 79 7.48 -6.88 7.49
CA MET A 79 7.29 -5.44 7.48
C MET A 79 8.02 -4.78 6.31
N ALA A 80 9.22 -5.26 5.94
CA ALA A 80 9.96 -4.77 4.79
C ALA A 80 9.22 -5.04 3.47
N GLY A 81 8.60 -6.22 3.36
CA GLY A 81 7.78 -6.56 2.20
C GLY A 81 6.61 -5.60 2.02
N SER A 82 5.91 -5.28 3.11
CA SER A 82 4.79 -4.34 3.11
C SER A 82 5.18 -2.87 2.94
N ILE A 83 6.45 -2.49 3.16
CA ILE A 83 6.95 -1.15 2.81
C ILE A 83 7.12 -1.01 1.29
N LEU A 84 7.47 -2.08 0.60
CA LEU A 84 7.80 -2.06 -0.84
C LEU A 84 6.59 -2.38 -1.72
N LEU A 85 5.73 -3.31 -1.30
CA LEU A 85 4.55 -3.74 -2.04
C LEU A 85 3.28 -3.25 -1.38
N SER A 86 2.37 -2.76 -2.22
CA SER A 86 1.02 -2.40 -1.83
C SER A 86 0.10 -3.63 -1.77
N LEU A 87 -1.04 -3.48 -1.10
CA LEU A 87 -2.03 -4.55 -0.95
C LEU A 87 -2.56 -5.04 -2.32
N ASP A 88 -2.81 -4.11 -3.24
CA ASP A 88 -3.35 -4.35 -4.59
C ASP A 88 -2.34 -4.98 -5.56
N THR A 89 -1.04 -4.81 -5.32
CA THR A 89 0.03 -5.44 -6.12
C THR A 89 0.42 -6.84 -5.62
N GLY A 90 -0.34 -7.43 -4.69
CA GLY A 90 -0.07 -8.76 -4.14
C GLY A 90 0.67 -8.75 -2.81
N GLY A 91 0.81 -7.59 -2.15
CA GLY A 91 1.43 -7.47 -0.83
C GLY A 91 0.78 -8.35 0.25
N TYR A 92 -0.52 -8.66 0.12
CA TYR A 92 -1.19 -9.60 1.02
C TYR A 92 -0.68 -11.04 0.90
N ALA A 93 -0.53 -11.53 -0.34
CA ALA A 93 0.02 -12.86 -0.61
C ALA A 93 1.48 -12.95 -0.19
N LEU A 94 2.26 -11.88 -0.47
CA LEU A 94 3.64 -11.77 -0.02
C LEU A 94 3.74 -11.85 1.51
N ALA A 95 2.95 -11.08 2.24
CA ALA A 95 3.01 -11.06 3.71
C ALA A 95 2.74 -12.44 4.32
N HIS A 96 1.72 -13.14 3.82
CA HIS A 96 1.38 -14.51 4.25
C HIS A 96 2.41 -15.56 3.83
N SER A 97 3.24 -15.28 2.82
CA SER A 97 4.34 -16.17 2.44
C SER A 97 5.61 -15.96 3.27
N MET A 98 5.73 -14.81 3.96
CA MET A 98 6.95 -14.43 4.69
C MET A 98 6.94 -14.76 6.18
N THR A 99 5.75 -14.87 6.78
CA THR A 99 5.58 -15.17 8.22
C THR A 99 4.41 -16.13 8.46
N ASP A 100 4.58 -17.04 9.41
CA ASP A 100 3.53 -17.99 9.81
C ASP A 100 2.52 -17.35 10.77
N ASN A 101 2.80 -16.14 11.28
CA ASN A 101 1.91 -15.43 12.17
C ASN A 101 0.84 -14.66 11.39
N ALA A 102 -0.35 -15.25 11.27
CA ALA A 102 -1.47 -14.65 10.55
C ALA A 102 -1.85 -13.24 11.04
N ASN A 103 -1.74 -12.94 12.34
CA ASN A 103 -2.03 -11.61 12.86
C ASN A 103 -1.00 -10.59 12.36
N LEU A 104 0.27 -10.99 12.28
CA LEU A 104 1.34 -10.11 11.81
C LEU A 104 1.29 -9.90 10.30
N ALA A 105 1.01 -10.97 9.54
CA ALA A 105 0.79 -10.90 8.10
C ALA A 105 -0.40 -9.99 7.77
N ASN A 106 -1.51 -10.10 8.51
CA ASN A 106 -2.67 -9.23 8.33
C ASN A 106 -2.39 -7.79 8.74
N PHE A 107 -1.70 -7.58 9.86
CA PHE A 107 -1.30 -6.25 10.29
C PHE A 107 -0.43 -5.55 9.23
N SER A 108 0.60 -6.23 8.73
CA SER A 108 1.51 -5.66 7.73
C SER A 108 0.81 -5.46 6.38
N ALA A 109 0.01 -6.43 5.94
CA ALA A 109 -0.69 -6.36 4.65
C ALA A 109 -1.85 -5.35 4.65
N VAL A 110 -2.67 -5.31 5.69
CA VAL A 110 -3.93 -4.54 5.68
C VAL A 110 -3.75 -3.12 6.19
N LEU A 111 -2.76 -2.85 7.05
CA LEU A 111 -2.50 -1.49 7.57
C LEU A 111 -1.28 -0.86 6.91
N LEU A 112 -0.13 -1.55 6.92
CA LEU A 112 1.12 -0.95 6.44
C LEU A 112 1.21 -0.90 4.90
N ALA A 113 0.92 -2.00 4.21
CA ALA A 113 1.04 -2.08 2.75
C ALA A 113 0.21 -1.02 1.98
N PRO A 114 -1.08 -0.80 2.27
CA PRO A 114 -1.88 0.19 1.53
C PRO A 114 -1.51 1.64 1.85
N THR A 115 -0.73 1.90 2.90
CA THR A 115 -0.28 3.26 3.24
C THR A 115 1.14 3.50 2.72
N MET A 116 2.07 2.64 3.11
CA MET A 116 3.49 2.82 2.82
C MET A 116 3.89 2.20 1.48
N GLY A 117 3.48 0.96 1.23
CA GLY A 117 3.70 0.26 -0.02
C GLY A 117 3.07 0.97 -1.22
N SER A 118 1.86 1.50 -1.08
CA SER A 118 1.22 2.30 -2.14
C SER A 118 1.94 3.62 -2.38
N THR A 119 2.40 4.31 -1.34
CA THR A 119 3.09 5.60 -1.47
C THR A 119 4.45 5.42 -2.14
N ILE A 120 5.25 4.46 -1.68
CA ILE A 120 6.62 4.25 -2.18
C ILE A 120 6.59 3.51 -3.52
N GLY A 121 5.79 2.44 -3.62
CA GLY A 121 5.74 1.57 -4.80
C GLY A 121 4.95 2.13 -5.97
N PHE A 122 4.05 3.09 -5.75
CA PHE A 122 3.18 3.63 -6.80
C PHE A 122 3.05 5.16 -6.77
N GLY A 123 2.74 5.75 -5.62
CA GLY A 123 2.43 7.17 -5.49
C GLY A 123 3.58 8.08 -5.90
N ILE A 124 4.78 7.87 -5.37
CA ILE A 124 5.97 8.68 -5.68
C ILE A 124 6.38 8.53 -7.16
N PRO A 125 6.56 7.31 -7.71
CA PRO A 125 6.93 7.14 -9.12
C PRO A 125 5.92 7.77 -10.09
N VAL A 126 4.62 7.57 -9.85
CA VAL A 126 3.56 8.10 -10.73
C VAL A 126 3.50 9.61 -10.64
N ALA A 127 3.57 10.17 -9.43
CA ALA A 127 3.58 11.62 -9.26
C ALA A 127 4.78 12.25 -9.96
N LEU A 128 6.01 11.78 -9.70
CA LEU A 128 7.21 12.33 -10.32
C LEU A 128 7.25 12.18 -11.84
N GLY A 129 6.55 11.18 -12.40
CA GLY A 129 6.42 11.01 -13.86
C GLY A 129 5.50 12.03 -14.54
N ILE A 130 4.59 12.67 -13.79
CA ILE A 130 3.57 13.60 -14.31
C ILE A 130 3.86 15.04 -13.87
N LEU A 131 4.53 15.22 -12.73
CA LEU A 131 4.71 16.50 -12.04
C LEU A 131 5.68 17.44 -12.78
N GLN A 132 5.39 18.74 -12.71
CA GLN A 132 6.31 19.78 -13.17
C GLN A 132 7.43 20.01 -12.14
N LYS A 133 8.61 20.47 -12.59
CA LYS A 133 9.80 20.57 -11.72
C LYS A 133 9.58 21.53 -10.54
N GLU A 134 8.77 22.56 -10.76
CA GLU A 134 8.48 23.61 -9.79
C GLU A 134 7.64 23.07 -8.61
N ASP A 135 6.82 22.06 -8.85
CA ASP A 135 5.92 21.47 -7.86
C ASP A 135 6.55 20.33 -7.06
N CYS A 136 7.71 19.81 -7.51
CA CYS A 136 8.43 18.71 -6.85
C CYS A 136 8.70 18.98 -5.37
N ARG A 137 9.04 20.22 -5.01
CA ARG A 137 9.32 20.58 -3.60
C ARG A 137 8.06 20.46 -2.73
N TYR A 138 6.92 20.94 -3.21
CA TYR A 138 5.66 20.88 -2.47
C TYR A 138 5.16 19.43 -2.36
N PHE A 139 5.29 18.66 -3.43
CA PHE A 139 4.97 17.23 -3.43
C PHE A 139 5.84 16.45 -2.44
N ALA A 140 7.15 16.68 -2.44
CA ALA A 140 8.07 16.02 -1.51
C ALA A 140 7.75 16.36 -0.05
N MET A 141 7.52 17.64 0.27
CA MET A 141 7.15 18.05 1.62
C MET A 141 5.83 17.42 2.08
N GLY A 142 4.81 17.42 1.23
CA GLY A 142 3.52 16.78 1.53
C GLY A 142 3.67 15.27 1.76
N THR A 143 4.34 14.58 0.84
CA THR A 143 4.52 13.12 0.92
C THR A 143 5.35 12.71 2.13
N LEU A 144 6.46 13.41 2.42
CA LEU A 144 7.28 13.14 3.60
C LEU A 144 6.49 13.36 4.91
N SER A 145 5.68 14.42 4.98
CA SER A 145 4.82 14.66 6.14
C SER A 145 3.80 13.53 6.36
N GLY A 146 3.24 12.98 5.27
CA GLY A 146 2.35 11.83 5.30
C GLY A 146 3.07 10.57 5.78
N ILE A 147 4.27 10.28 5.24
CA ILE A 147 5.08 9.10 5.62
C ILE A 147 5.41 9.10 7.12
N ILE A 148 5.65 10.27 7.72
CA ILE A 148 5.89 10.41 9.16
C ILE A 148 4.63 10.07 9.99
N ALA A 149 3.44 10.35 9.46
CA ALA A 149 2.17 10.05 10.13
C ALA A 149 1.78 8.57 10.04
N ILE A 150 2.30 7.81 9.07
CA ILE A 150 1.95 6.40 8.84
C ILE A 150 2.11 5.52 10.09
N PRO A 151 3.26 5.51 10.80
CA PRO A 151 3.43 4.71 12.02
C PRO A 151 2.33 4.94 13.06
N PHE A 152 1.92 6.19 13.26
CA PHE A 152 0.85 6.54 14.19
C PHE A 152 -0.50 6.03 13.71
N GLY A 153 -0.78 6.15 12.40
CA GLY A 153 -1.96 5.58 11.78
C GLY A 153 -2.03 4.07 11.93
N CYS A 154 -0.92 3.36 11.72
CA CYS A 154 -0.84 1.91 11.91
C CYS A 154 -1.05 1.49 13.37
N LEU A 155 -0.54 2.25 14.36
CA LEU A 155 -0.77 1.97 15.79
C LEU A 155 -2.24 2.15 16.18
N ILE A 156 -2.87 3.24 15.76
CA ILE A 156 -4.29 3.50 16.01
C ILE A 156 -5.14 2.45 15.28
N GLY A 157 -4.79 2.15 14.03
CA GLY A 157 -5.44 1.10 13.24
C GLY A 157 -5.33 -0.27 13.90
N ALA A 158 -4.16 -0.61 14.47
CA ALA A 158 -3.97 -1.86 15.19
C ALA A 158 -4.86 -1.96 16.43
N PHE A 159 -4.95 -0.87 17.19
CA PHE A 159 -5.81 -0.79 18.37
C PHE A 159 -7.29 -0.95 18.02
N VAL A 160 -7.77 -0.25 16.98
CA VAL A 160 -9.17 -0.34 16.54
C VAL A 160 -9.50 -1.70 15.93
N ALA A 161 -8.55 -2.30 15.21
CA ALA A 161 -8.70 -3.63 14.61
C ALA A 161 -8.60 -4.78 15.63
N GLY A 162 -8.21 -4.50 16.88
CA GLY A 162 -8.05 -5.51 17.92
C GLY A 162 -6.82 -6.40 17.76
N PHE A 163 -5.78 -5.91 17.06
CA PHE A 163 -4.50 -6.60 16.99
C PHE A 163 -3.75 -6.49 18.32
N ASP A 164 -2.83 -7.43 18.56
CA ASP A 164 -1.94 -7.39 19.72
C ASP A 164 -1.05 -6.14 19.67
N MET A 165 -1.20 -5.25 20.65
CA MET A 165 -0.51 -3.97 20.65
C MET A 165 0.99 -4.12 20.87
N HIS A 166 1.44 -5.16 21.59
CA HIS A 166 2.85 -5.43 21.76
C HIS A 166 3.49 -5.84 20.43
N MET A 167 2.83 -6.71 19.66
CA MET A 167 3.25 -7.03 18.29
C MET A 167 3.32 -5.77 17.42
N ALA A 168 2.26 -4.96 17.41
CA ALA A 168 2.16 -3.79 16.54
C ALA A 168 3.29 -2.77 16.84
N VAL A 169 3.55 -2.50 18.13
CA VAL A 169 4.61 -1.57 18.54
C VAL A 169 5.99 -2.07 18.12
N VAL A 170 6.32 -3.33 18.42
CA VAL A 170 7.65 -3.89 18.07
C VAL A 170 7.91 -3.83 16.56
N ASN A 171 6.90 -4.15 15.75
CA ASN A 171 7.05 -4.18 14.30
C ASN A 171 7.02 -2.80 13.64
N ILE A 172 6.43 -1.79 14.30
CA ILE A 172 6.42 -0.40 13.81
C ILE A 172 7.73 0.34 14.13
N ILE A 173 8.49 -0.06 15.16
CA ILE A 173 9.75 0.61 15.53
C ILE A 173 10.71 0.77 14.33
N PRO A 174 11.05 -0.27 13.55
CA PRO A 174 11.93 -0.10 12.39
C PRO A 174 11.31 0.79 11.31
N VAL A 175 9.98 0.75 11.14
CA VAL A 175 9.26 1.63 10.21
C VAL A 175 9.41 3.09 10.63
N PHE A 176 9.27 3.37 11.93
CA PHE A 176 9.44 4.71 12.49
C PHE A 176 10.86 5.25 12.28
N PHE A 177 11.89 4.41 12.50
CA PHE A 177 13.28 4.76 12.21
C PHE A 177 13.52 5.01 10.73
N TYR A 178 12.94 4.21 9.85
CA TYR A 178 13.01 4.42 8.40
C TYR A 178 12.38 5.76 7.99
N CYS A 179 11.18 6.06 8.49
CA CYS A 179 10.48 7.32 8.18
C CYS A 179 11.24 8.55 8.72
N THR A 180 11.80 8.46 9.93
CA THR A 180 12.54 9.57 10.55
C THR A 180 13.93 9.77 9.94
N GLY A 181 14.61 8.69 9.54
CA GLY A 181 15.90 8.75 8.83
C GLY A 181 15.80 9.40 7.45
N HIS A 182 14.70 9.16 6.72
CA HIS A 182 14.49 9.75 5.39
C HIS A 182 14.29 11.29 5.43
N ARG A 183 13.86 11.82 6.59
CA ARG A 183 13.70 13.27 6.85
C ARG A 183 15.04 14.01 6.88
N PHE A 184 16.13 13.34 7.25
CA PHE A 184 17.47 13.96 7.34
C PHE A 184 18.20 14.01 6.00
N GLY A 185 18.00 13.03 5.11
CA GLY A 185 18.68 12.98 3.81
C GLY A 185 18.10 13.94 2.77
N THR A 186 16.78 14.02 2.64
CA THR A 186 16.15 14.73 1.50
C THR A 186 15.95 16.23 1.71
N CYS A 187 15.76 16.68 2.95
CA CYS A 187 15.65 18.11 3.26
C CYS A 187 17.00 18.85 3.34
N HIS A 188 18.11 18.13 3.55
CA HIS A 188 19.43 18.76 3.60
C HIS A 188 20.01 19.00 2.19
N ASP A 189 19.70 18.14 1.21
CA ASP A 189 20.21 18.28 -0.16
C ASP A 189 19.41 19.27 -1.00
N THR A 190 18.10 19.41 -0.78
CA THR A 190 17.27 20.40 -1.51
C THR A 190 17.47 21.85 -1.06
N GLY A 191 18.25 22.09 0.00
CA GLY A 191 18.62 23.43 0.46
C GLY A 191 20.00 23.91 0.00
N LYS A 192 20.78 23.07 -0.71
CA LYS A 192 22.14 23.40 -1.17
C LYS A 192 22.29 23.68 -2.66
N ASP A 193 21.32 23.29 -3.50
CA ASP A 193 21.41 23.47 -4.95
C ASP A 193 20.84 24.81 -5.49
N ASP A 194 20.37 25.71 -4.62
CA ASP A 194 19.95 27.07 -5.00
C ASP A 194 21.05 28.14 -4.78
N SER A 195 22.31 27.73 -4.64
CA SER A 195 23.46 28.65 -4.60
C SER A 195 24.65 28.15 -5.42
N GLY A 196 24.49 28.20 -6.75
CA GLY A 196 25.60 28.36 -7.70
C GLY A 196 26.18 27.08 -8.33
N LEU A 197 25.68 26.73 -9.52
CA LEU A 197 26.42 26.48 -10.78
C LEU A 197 25.49 25.93 -11.86
#